data_AF-A0A535B130-F1
#
_entry.id   AF-A0A535B130-F1
#
_cell.length_a   1.000
_cell.length_b   1.000
_cell.length_c   1.000
_cell.angle_alpha   90.00
_cell.angle_beta   90.00
_cell.angle_gamma   90.00
#
_symmetry.space_group_name_H-M   'P 1'
#
loop_
_entity.id
_entity.type
_entity.pdbx_description
1 polymer ?
#
loop_
_entity_poly.entity_id
_entity_poly.type
_entity_poly.pdbx_seq_one_letter_code
_entity_poly.pdbx_strand_id
1 'polypeptide(L)'
;MRAAALAVAVVAAFVGVMYLRFASDSVPRPPAGAVGGGPQCVVFRTVSNGADGQKQATCGPVTAPPTSASVVTSTSPPALSGPPSFLSGKELIPLKIGPAIEFPENTALIAALGCAPCGAPDQALVRVYRDPAGSYRVDDLLGEQRFSLPPRLVDTPEGPREGPRQVVGMATNADGSEIFVAFCTRGNCLTVEASSGETESTIFRSKDGGFSWEPLGTLPDVRMLAGVVESGLVLVGSLEEGKPSLEFSLFPGGEIVDPPTSNRVVWPTVLASGEIFWNVEQRSILRADGSSLLDISNDPQTLSIRPYVLGNADGTSAFGSIDYNGGELTYLLELGSEHPSRALLASGQILAGIWTEDGLIFGNTSLRPQDLPGRLIPFRGLPAIIDLANHSVTPIAGPFLEEPFAKASVGIVAVKRGPFERVINTNDTCLNVRSEPGAGEVLDCVAEAVLLRAPSGAADVGGVPWHKVTTPAGVEGWASTDYLEFARQ
;
A
#
# COMPACT_ATOMS: atom_id res chain seq x y z
N MET A 1 -14.80 -29.93 34.21
CA MET A 1 -14.95 -28.83 35.19
C MET A 1 -13.71 -28.52 36.05
N ARG A 2 -12.68 -29.39 36.18
CA ARG A 2 -11.45 -29.06 36.94
C ARG A 2 -10.37 -28.28 36.16
N ALA A 3 -10.39 -28.28 34.82
CA ALA A 3 -9.43 -27.54 33.99
C ALA A 3 -9.72 -26.02 33.91
N ALA A 4 -11.01 -25.63 33.92
CA ALA A 4 -11.42 -24.21 33.87
C ALA A 4 -11.05 -23.45 35.17
N ALA A 5 -11.06 -24.13 36.32
CA ALA A 5 -10.67 -23.52 37.60
C ALA A 5 -9.17 -23.24 37.70
N LEU A 6 -8.32 -24.01 37.00
CA LEU A 6 -6.87 -23.82 36.99
C LEU A 6 -6.46 -22.63 36.11
N ALA A 7 -7.14 -22.44 34.97
CA ALA A 7 -6.87 -21.32 34.06
C ALA A 7 -7.22 -19.96 34.68
N VAL A 8 -8.32 -19.88 35.43
CA VAL A 8 -8.74 -18.64 36.12
C VAL A 8 -7.78 -18.28 37.27
N ALA A 9 -7.22 -19.27 37.97
CA ALA A 9 -6.25 -19.04 39.04
C ALA A 9 -4.88 -18.53 38.52
N VAL A 10 -4.44 -19.00 37.35
CA VAL A 10 -3.16 -18.56 36.73
C VAL A 10 -3.27 -17.13 36.18
N VAL A 11 -4.42 -16.78 35.58
CA VAL A 11 -4.66 -15.42 35.07
C VAL A 11 -4.81 -14.41 36.21
N ALA A 12 -5.49 -14.77 37.31
CA ALA A 12 -5.60 -13.90 38.49
C ALA A 12 -4.24 -13.67 39.20
N ALA A 13 -3.37 -14.69 39.24
CA ALA A 13 -2.02 -14.55 39.79
C ALA A 13 -1.12 -13.65 38.92
N PHE A 14 -1.22 -13.75 37.58
CA PHE A 14 -0.46 -12.91 36.66
C PHE A 14 -0.90 -11.44 36.70
N VAL A 15 -2.21 -11.18 36.76
CA VAL A 15 -2.76 -9.81 36.87
C VAL A 15 -2.44 -9.20 38.24
N GLY A 16 -2.49 -9.98 39.32
CA GLY A 16 -2.10 -9.54 40.67
C GLY A 16 -0.62 -9.16 40.80
N VAL A 17 0.29 -9.91 40.16
CA VAL A 17 1.74 -9.62 40.16
C VAL A 17 2.08 -8.42 39.28
N MET A 18 1.37 -8.21 38.16
CA MET A 18 1.53 -6.99 37.36
C MET A 18 1.00 -5.75 38.09
N TYR A 19 -0.15 -5.82 38.76
CA TYR A 19 -0.71 -4.67 39.48
C TYR A 19 0.15 -4.25 40.68
N LEU A 20 0.79 -5.20 41.38
CA LEU A 20 1.73 -4.91 42.46
C LEU A 20 3.07 -4.32 41.97
N ARG A 21 3.49 -4.58 40.72
CA ARG A 21 4.67 -3.95 40.13
C ARG A 21 4.42 -2.54 39.59
N PHE A 22 3.22 -2.23 39.12
CA PHE A 22 2.88 -0.89 38.62
C PHE A 22 2.37 0.07 39.71
N ALA A 23 2.00 -0.43 40.90
CA ALA A 23 1.58 0.40 42.03
C ALA A 23 2.73 0.79 42.99
N SER A 24 3.97 0.31 42.79
CA SER A 24 5.11 0.58 43.68
C SER A 24 6.15 1.57 43.15
N ASP A 25 5.97 2.14 41.95
CA ASP A 25 6.85 3.21 41.47
C ASP A 25 6.49 4.53 42.14
N SER A 26 7.03 4.63 43.35
CA SER A 26 7.17 5.87 44.10
C SER A 26 8.07 6.79 43.28
N VAL A 27 7.49 7.73 42.53
CA VAL A 27 8.26 8.82 41.91
C VAL A 27 9.01 9.53 43.05
N PRO A 28 10.36 9.56 43.06
CA PRO A 28 11.10 10.26 44.09
C PRO A 28 10.73 11.74 44.04
N ARG A 29 10.28 12.31 45.17
CA ARG A 29 10.14 13.77 45.27
C ARG A 29 11.50 14.42 45.04
N PRO A 30 11.57 15.56 44.33
CA PRO A 30 12.81 16.32 44.23
C PRO A 30 13.30 16.71 45.63
N PRO A 31 14.61 16.72 45.90
CA PRO A 31 15.13 17.26 47.14
C PRO A 31 14.74 18.74 47.28
N ALA A 32 14.49 19.17 48.51
CA ALA A 32 14.11 20.55 48.82
C ALA A 32 15.19 21.52 48.30
N GLY A 33 14.82 22.40 47.35
CA GLY A 33 15.69 23.43 46.78
C GLY A 33 15.86 23.42 45.25
N ALA A 34 15.24 22.50 44.51
CA ALA A 34 15.31 22.49 43.05
C ALA A 34 14.46 23.62 42.42
N VAL A 35 15.11 24.60 41.79
CA VAL A 35 14.47 25.67 41.00
C VAL A 35 14.43 25.22 39.53
N GLY A 36 13.25 25.21 38.92
CA GLY A 36 13.08 24.82 37.51
C GLY A 36 13.76 25.81 36.57
N GLY A 37 14.60 25.31 35.64
CA GLY A 37 15.15 26.12 34.54
C GLY A 37 16.64 25.96 34.21
N GLY A 38 17.40 25.05 34.82
CA GLY A 38 18.82 24.81 34.48
C GLY A 38 19.06 23.52 33.68
N PRO A 39 20.10 23.46 32.81
CA PRO A 39 20.40 22.27 32.01
C PRO A 39 20.84 21.11 32.92
N GLN A 40 20.04 20.04 32.99
CA GLN A 40 20.38 18.85 33.75
C GLN A 40 21.02 17.81 32.83
N CYS A 41 22.20 17.35 33.24
CA CYS A 41 22.90 16.24 32.60
C CYS A 41 22.24 14.93 33.04
N VAL A 42 21.49 14.27 32.16
CA VAL A 42 20.83 12.99 32.43
C VAL A 42 21.70 11.87 31.88
N VAL A 43 22.22 11.01 32.76
CA VAL A 43 22.98 9.81 32.37
C VAL A 43 22.00 8.64 32.26
N PHE A 44 21.75 8.15 31.04
CA PHE A 44 20.99 6.92 30.84
C PHE A 44 21.93 5.71 30.91
N ARG A 45 21.59 4.71 31.72
CA ARG A 45 22.21 3.38 31.67
C ARG A 45 21.30 2.43 30.90
N THR A 46 21.82 1.74 29.90
CA THR A 46 21.17 0.57 29.30
C THR A 46 21.38 -0.63 30.21
N VAL A 47 20.28 -1.27 30.65
CA VAL A 47 20.36 -2.50 31.44
C VAL A 47 20.48 -3.68 30.47
N SER A 48 21.70 -4.09 30.16
CA SER A 48 21.98 -5.34 29.46
C SER A 48 23.28 -5.96 29.96
N ASN A 49 23.13 -7.13 30.57
CA ASN A 49 24.15 -8.16 30.88
C ASN A 49 25.22 -7.81 31.91
N GLY A 50 25.27 -8.64 32.94
CA GLY A 50 26.13 -8.53 34.10
C GLY A 50 27.62 -8.55 33.76
N ALA A 51 28.31 -7.50 34.20
CA ALA A 51 29.74 -7.48 34.44
C ALA A 51 30.04 -6.39 35.48
N ASP A 52 29.90 -6.73 36.76
CA ASP A 52 30.25 -5.84 37.87
C ASP A 52 31.78 -5.73 37.98
N GLY A 53 32.34 -4.72 37.30
CA GLY A 53 33.77 -4.42 37.39
C GLY A 53 34.21 -3.04 36.87
N GLN A 54 33.30 -2.22 36.31
CA GLN A 54 33.68 -0.89 35.80
C GLN A 54 33.30 0.25 36.75
N LYS A 55 34.26 1.16 36.96
CA LYS A 55 34.17 2.33 37.85
C LYS A 55 33.03 3.27 37.41
N GLN A 56 32.20 3.70 38.36
CA GLN A 56 31.19 4.74 38.16
C GLN A 56 31.82 6.03 37.64
N ALA A 57 31.29 6.59 36.55
CA ALA A 57 31.63 7.93 36.11
C ALA A 57 30.98 8.96 37.05
N THR A 58 31.79 9.79 37.70
CA THR A 58 31.35 10.94 38.49
C THR A 58 31.51 12.22 37.67
N CYS A 59 30.53 13.13 37.77
CA CYS A 59 30.64 14.47 37.20
C CYS A 59 31.76 15.24 37.91
N GLY A 60 32.75 15.73 37.15
CA GLY A 60 33.81 16.59 37.67
C GLY A 60 33.30 18.00 38.03
N PRO A 61 34.03 18.75 38.89
CA PRO A 61 33.62 20.08 39.30
C PRO A 61 33.70 21.08 38.14
N VAL A 62 32.66 21.92 38.01
CA VAL A 62 32.55 22.99 37.02
C VAL A 62 33.62 24.05 37.30
N THR A 63 34.60 24.17 36.42
CA THR A 63 35.53 25.31 36.37
C THR A 63 34.99 26.33 35.35
N ALA A 64 34.88 27.59 35.76
CA ALA A 64 34.43 28.67 34.88
C ALA A 64 35.41 28.86 33.71
N PRO A 65 34.95 29.07 32.46
CA PRO A 65 35.83 29.36 31.34
C PRO A 65 36.31 30.81 31.36
N PRO A 66 37.52 31.10 30.84
CA PRO A 66 38.06 32.46 30.76
C PRO A 66 37.33 33.28 29.69
N THR A 67 37.07 34.54 30.02
CA THR A 67 36.44 35.55 29.17
C THR A 67 37.27 35.75 27.90
N SER A 68 36.77 35.22 26.77
CA SER A 68 37.32 35.49 25.43
C SER A 68 36.34 36.42 24.71
N ALA A 69 36.85 37.55 24.21
CA ALA A 69 36.07 38.54 23.50
C ALA A 69 35.47 37.93 22.22
N SER A 70 34.14 37.92 22.12
CA SER A 70 33.41 37.47 20.94
C SER A 70 33.57 38.48 19.79
N VAL A 71 34.29 38.08 18.74
CA VAL A 71 34.02 38.57 17.39
C VAL A 71 32.71 37.93 16.95
N VAL A 72 31.66 38.73 16.85
CA VAL A 72 30.36 38.29 16.32
C VAL A 72 30.47 38.19 14.80
N THR A 73 30.84 37.02 14.29
CA THR A 73 30.44 36.60 12.95
C THR A 73 29.12 35.85 13.08
N SER A 74 28.01 36.58 12.91
CA SER A 74 26.68 36.00 12.74
C SER A 74 26.63 35.26 11.40
N THR A 75 27.04 34.00 11.38
CA THR A 75 26.55 33.06 10.37
C THR A 75 25.22 32.54 10.88
N SER A 76 24.15 33.22 10.49
CA SER A 76 22.81 32.65 10.55
C SER A 76 22.87 31.25 9.93
N PRO A 77 22.22 30.22 10.53
CA PRO A 77 21.88 29.03 9.76
C PRO A 77 21.22 29.49 8.46
N PRO A 78 21.51 28.89 7.29
CA PRO A 78 20.79 29.21 6.08
C PRO A 78 19.30 29.15 6.42
N ALA A 79 18.59 30.25 6.20
CA ALA A 79 17.14 30.20 6.31
C ALA A 79 16.69 29.04 5.45
N LEU A 80 15.91 28.10 6.01
CA LEU A 80 15.26 27.07 5.22
C LEU A 80 14.53 27.82 4.10
N SER A 81 15.04 27.68 2.88
CA SER A 81 14.36 28.22 1.71
C SER A 81 12.97 27.60 1.75
N GLY A 82 11.94 28.44 1.68
CA GLY A 82 10.58 27.95 1.45
C GLY A 82 10.57 27.03 0.22
N PRO A 83 9.53 26.19 0.08
CA PRO A 83 9.41 25.33 -1.08
C PRO A 83 9.62 26.14 -2.37
N PRO A 84 10.34 25.61 -3.36
CA PRO A 84 10.53 26.29 -4.63
C PRO A 84 9.16 26.63 -5.24
N SER A 85 9.03 27.77 -5.92
CA SER A 85 7.77 28.16 -6.61
C SER A 85 7.58 27.44 -7.94
N PHE A 86 8.63 26.78 -8.43
CA PHE A 86 8.63 26.00 -9.66
C PHE A 86 9.27 24.64 -9.40
N LEU A 87 8.81 23.61 -10.10
CA LEU A 87 9.48 22.30 -10.13
C LEU A 87 9.58 21.84 -11.57
N SER A 88 10.79 21.47 -12.01
CA SER A 88 11.07 21.12 -13.42
C SER A 88 10.54 22.15 -14.43
N GLY A 89 10.69 23.44 -14.10
CA GLY A 89 10.23 24.56 -14.95
C GLY A 89 8.71 24.78 -14.98
N LYS A 90 7.92 24.07 -14.16
CA LYS A 90 6.47 24.25 -14.05
C LYS A 90 6.10 25.04 -12.82
N GLU A 91 5.19 26.00 -13.00
CA GLU A 91 4.57 26.71 -11.87
C GLU A 91 3.77 25.72 -11.04
N LEU A 92 3.87 25.86 -9.72
CA LEU A 92 3.17 24.98 -8.78
C LEU A 92 1.73 25.41 -8.60
N ILE A 93 0.81 24.52 -8.94
CA ILE A 93 -0.62 24.70 -8.73
C ILE A 93 -0.98 24.14 -7.34
N PRO A 94 -1.53 24.95 -6.42
CA PRO A 94 -1.91 24.44 -5.10
C PRO A 94 -3.06 23.43 -5.18
N LEU A 95 -2.86 22.27 -4.56
CA LEU A 95 -3.90 21.29 -4.27
C LEU A 95 -4.53 21.58 -2.93
N LYS A 96 -5.86 21.69 -2.91
CA LYS A 96 -6.61 21.95 -1.68
C LYS A 96 -7.16 20.64 -1.12
N ILE A 97 -6.72 20.29 0.09
CA ILE A 97 -7.34 19.20 0.85
C ILE A 97 -8.68 19.72 1.39
N GLY A 98 -9.77 19.16 0.88
CA GLY A 98 -11.13 19.43 1.29
C GLY A 98 -11.57 18.61 2.51
N PRO A 99 -12.82 18.78 2.97
CA PRO A 99 -13.39 17.94 4.02
C PRO A 99 -13.48 16.49 3.56
N ALA A 100 -13.46 15.55 4.51
CA ALA A 100 -13.68 14.15 4.20
C ALA A 100 -15.12 13.92 3.71
N ILE A 101 -15.28 13.01 2.76
CA ILE A 101 -16.57 12.56 2.23
C ILE A 101 -16.87 11.14 2.67
N GLU A 102 -18.15 10.79 2.55
CA GLU A 102 -18.60 9.42 2.51
C GLU A 102 -18.04 8.68 1.28
N PHE A 103 -17.96 7.35 1.35
CA PHE A 103 -17.48 6.53 0.23
C PHE A 103 -18.27 6.81 -1.05
N PRO A 104 -17.59 7.04 -2.20
CA PRO A 104 -18.24 7.43 -3.44
C PRO A 104 -19.17 6.32 -3.97
N GLU A 105 -20.31 6.73 -4.52
CA GLU A 105 -21.21 5.83 -5.23
C GLU A 105 -20.55 5.28 -6.50
N ASN A 106 -21.07 4.17 -7.03
CA ASN A 106 -20.59 3.53 -8.26
C ASN A 106 -19.05 3.33 -8.26
N THR A 107 -18.49 2.99 -7.10
CA THR A 107 -17.06 2.78 -6.91
C THR A 107 -16.85 1.51 -6.12
N ALA A 108 -15.91 0.68 -6.56
CA ALA A 108 -15.32 -0.35 -5.72
C ALA A 108 -13.82 -0.12 -5.64
N LEU A 109 -13.28 -0.03 -4.43
CA LEU A 109 -11.86 0.09 -4.16
C LEU A 109 -11.32 -1.28 -3.79
N ILE A 110 -10.24 -1.71 -4.43
CA ILE A 110 -9.43 -2.83 -3.96
C ILE A 110 -8.24 -2.26 -3.19
N ALA A 111 -8.14 -2.63 -1.93
CA ALA A 111 -7.15 -2.11 -1.01
C ALA A 111 -6.30 -3.23 -0.41
N ALA A 112 -5.00 -3.02 -0.38
CA ALA A 112 -4.07 -3.79 0.44
C ALA A 112 -4.06 -3.22 1.86
N LEU A 113 -4.30 -4.08 2.84
CA LEU A 113 -4.19 -3.76 4.27
C LEU A 113 -2.84 -4.26 4.79
N GLY A 114 -2.13 -3.40 5.50
CA GLY A 114 -0.78 -3.65 5.97
C GLY A 114 0.29 -3.24 4.95
N CYS A 115 1.48 -3.82 5.05
CA CYS A 115 2.59 -3.53 4.15
C CYS A 115 3.07 -4.82 3.50
N ALA A 116 2.68 -5.05 2.24
CA ALA A 116 3.13 -6.18 1.41
C ALA A 116 4.64 -6.40 1.38
N PRO A 117 5.47 -5.37 1.08
CA PRO A 117 6.93 -5.50 1.12
C PRO A 117 7.50 -5.77 2.52
N CYS A 118 6.76 -5.38 3.57
CA CYS A 118 7.19 -5.60 4.95
C CYS A 118 6.80 -7.00 5.45
N GLY A 119 6.03 -7.75 4.65
CA GLY A 119 5.57 -9.11 4.92
C GLY A 119 4.93 -9.32 6.28
N ALA A 120 4.18 -8.31 6.75
CA ALA A 120 3.39 -8.39 7.96
C ALA A 120 2.40 -9.58 7.89
N PRO A 121 2.23 -10.36 8.97
CA PRO A 121 1.43 -11.58 8.98
C PRO A 121 -0.09 -11.34 8.87
N ASP A 122 -0.52 -10.08 9.02
CA ASP A 122 -1.92 -9.62 8.99
C ASP A 122 -2.29 -8.93 7.67
N GLN A 123 -1.56 -9.19 6.59
CA GLN A 123 -1.90 -8.64 5.28
C GLN A 123 -3.22 -9.19 4.75
N ALA A 124 -4.05 -8.28 4.26
CA ALA A 124 -5.28 -8.62 3.55
C ALA A 124 -5.35 -7.86 2.24
N LEU A 125 -6.02 -8.45 1.25
CA LEU A 125 -6.51 -7.74 0.07
C LEU A 125 -8.03 -7.74 0.17
N VAL A 126 -8.60 -6.55 0.23
CA VAL A 126 -10.04 -6.38 0.41
C VAL A 126 -10.64 -5.56 -0.70
N ARG A 127 -11.89 -5.85 -1.04
CA ARG A 127 -12.69 -4.98 -1.91
C ARG A 127 -13.79 -4.31 -1.12
N VAL A 128 -13.83 -2.98 -1.20
CA VAL A 128 -14.80 -2.13 -0.49
C VAL A 128 -15.70 -1.44 -1.50
N TYR A 129 -17.01 -1.50 -1.29
CA TYR A 129 -18.03 -0.81 -2.10
C TYR A 129 -19.32 -0.63 -1.29
N ARG A 130 -20.27 0.11 -1.84
CA ARG A 130 -21.63 0.24 -1.29
C ARG A 130 -22.59 -0.72 -1.97
N ASP A 131 -23.38 -1.41 -1.17
CA ASP A 131 -24.49 -2.25 -1.64
C ASP A 131 -25.73 -1.39 -2.02
N PRO A 132 -26.80 -1.96 -2.61
CA PRO A 132 -28.02 -1.20 -2.93
C PRO A 132 -28.69 -0.52 -1.73
N ALA A 133 -28.51 -1.06 -0.52
CA ALA A 133 -29.02 -0.47 0.71
C ALA A 133 -28.18 0.74 1.17
N GLY A 134 -27.04 1.00 0.52
CA GLY A 134 -26.08 2.06 0.86
C GLY A 134 -25.12 1.65 1.99
N SER A 135 -25.14 0.39 2.41
CA SER A 135 -24.25 -0.15 3.45
C SER A 135 -22.91 -0.55 2.85
N TYR A 136 -21.85 -0.47 3.65
CA TYR A 136 -20.52 -0.90 3.24
C TYR A 136 -20.45 -2.43 3.14
N ARG A 137 -20.03 -2.93 1.98
CA ARG A 137 -19.57 -4.32 1.82
C ARG A 137 -18.04 -4.33 1.75
N VAL A 138 -17.46 -5.29 2.46
CA VAL A 138 -16.03 -5.57 2.46
C VAL A 138 -15.86 -7.04 2.16
N ASP A 139 -15.37 -7.35 0.96
CA ASP A 139 -15.04 -8.71 0.55
C ASP A 139 -13.57 -9.00 0.85
N ASP A 140 -13.27 -10.10 1.55
CA ASP A 140 -11.90 -10.62 1.69
C ASP A 140 -11.53 -11.44 0.45
N LEU A 141 -10.55 -10.93 -0.30
CA LEU A 141 -10.06 -11.52 -1.55
C LEU A 141 -8.94 -12.53 -1.31
N LEU A 142 -8.28 -12.54 -0.13
CA LEU A 142 -7.19 -13.46 0.20
C LEU A 142 -7.59 -14.64 1.08
N GLY A 143 -8.87 -14.76 1.45
CA GLY A 143 -9.36 -15.81 2.34
C GLY A 143 -8.77 -17.19 2.02
N GLU A 144 -8.18 -17.85 3.03
CA GLU A 144 -7.25 -18.97 2.86
C GLU A 144 -7.78 -20.15 2.02
N GLN A 145 -9.10 -20.36 2.03
CA GLN A 145 -9.76 -21.44 1.27
C GLN A 145 -9.69 -21.23 -0.25
N ARG A 146 -9.39 -20.01 -0.72
CA ARG A 146 -9.39 -19.67 -2.15
C ARG A 146 -8.16 -20.16 -2.92
N PHE A 147 -7.06 -20.49 -2.24
CA PHE A 147 -5.76 -20.71 -2.90
C PHE A 147 -5.31 -22.17 -2.98
N SER A 148 -6.05 -23.12 -2.37
CA SER A 148 -5.69 -24.56 -2.33
C SER A 148 -4.19 -24.85 -2.06
N LEU A 149 -3.53 -23.99 -1.30
CA LEU A 149 -2.11 -24.10 -0.99
C LEU A 149 -1.90 -25.05 0.21
N PRO A 150 -0.73 -25.68 0.34
CA PRO A 150 -0.28 -26.25 1.62
C PRO A 150 0.11 -25.13 2.61
N PRO A 151 0.20 -25.40 3.92
CA PRO A 151 0.82 -24.47 4.88
C PRO A 151 2.24 -24.10 4.46
N ARG A 152 2.70 -22.89 4.80
CA ARG A 152 4.10 -22.52 4.57
C ARG A 152 4.99 -23.35 5.48
N LEU A 153 6.09 -23.88 4.94
CA LEU A 153 7.12 -24.56 5.72
C LEU A 153 8.28 -23.62 6.01
N VAL A 154 8.68 -23.52 7.27
CA VAL A 154 9.80 -22.71 7.75
C VAL A 154 10.84 -23.63 8.38
N ASP A 155 12.07 -23.57 7.90
CA ASP A 155 13.17 -24.35 8.47
C ASP A 155 13.58 -23.76 9.83
N THR A 156 13.49 -24.56 10.90
CA THR A 156 14.01 -24.20 12.23
C THR A 156 15.16 -25.14 12.62
N PRO A 157 15.98 -24.78 13.63
CA PRO A 157 17.05 -25.67 14.13
C PRO A 157 16.55 -27.07 14.55
N GLU A 158 15.27 -27.19 14.92
CA GLU A 158 14.61 -28.44 15.31
C GLU A 158 13.95 -29.19 14.13
N GLY A 159 14.03 -28.64 12.91
CA GLY A 159 13.42 -29.16 11.68
C GLY A 159 12.33 -28.24 11.09
N PRO A 160 11.79 -28.57 9.91
CA PRO A 160 10.74 -27.77 9.28
C PRO A 160 9.48 -27.69 10.14
N ARG A 161 8.90 -26.49 10.27
CA ARG A 161 7.64 -26.24 10.98
C ARG A 161 6.66 -25.47 10.10
N GLU A 162 5.37 -25.67 10.35
CA GLU A 162 4.34 -24.87 9.71
C GLU A 162 4.35 -23.44 10.25
N GLY A 163 4.28 -22.47 9.33
CA GLY A 163 4.13 -21.05 9.63
C GLY A 163 2.96 -20.44 8.86
N PRO A 164 2.49 -19.25 9.27
CA PRO A 164 1.46 -18.54 8.52
C PRO A 164 1.99 -18.24 7.12
N ARG A 165 1.13 -18.31 6.10
CA ARG A 165 1.49 -17.81 4.77
C ARG A 165 1.70 -16.30 4.84
N GLN A 166 2.61 -15.82 4.02
CA GLN A 166 2.92 -14.40 3.95
C GLN A 166 2.82 -13.96 2.52
N VAL A 167 2.06 -12.90 2.28
CA VAL A 167 2.11 -12.21 1.01
C VAL A 167 3.40 -11.40 0.95
N VAL A 168 4.14 -11.59 -0.14
CA VAL A 168 5.43 -10.92 -0.39
C VAL A 168 5.31 -9.85 -1.46
N GLY A 169 4.26 -9.88 -2.29
CA GLY A 169 4.05 -8.89 -3.33
C GLY A 169 2.65 -8.99 -3.94
N MET A 170 2.19 -7.87 -4.49
CA MET A 170 0.91 -7.74 -5.20
C MET A 170 1.13 -6.88 -6.44
N ALA A 171 0.47 -7.22 -7.55
CA ALA A 171 0.39 -6.38 -8.74
C ALA A 171 -1.01 -6.47 -9.33
N THR A 172 -1.51 -5.36 -9.87
CA THR A 172 -2.89 -5.23 -10.36
C THR A 172 -2.92 -4.37 -11.59
N ASN A 173 -3.87 -4.66 -12.48
CA ASN A 173 -4.34 -3.65 -13.41
C ASN A 173 -5.11 -2.56 -12.64
N ALA A 174 -5.14 -1.34 -13.18
CA ALA A 174 -5.81 -0.20 -12.55
C ALA A 174 -7.26 -0.49 -12.14
N ASP A 175 -8.00 -1.27 -12.94
CA ASP A 175 -9.40 -1.61 -12.69
C ASP A 175 -9.61 -2.90 -11.87
N GLY A 176 -8.53 -3.61 -11.55
CA GLY A 176 -8.58 -4.90 -10.86
C GLY A 176 -9.14 -6.04 -11.71
N SER A 177 -9.21 -5.90 -13.03
CA SER A 177 -9.53 -6.98 -13.97
C SER A 177 -8.59 -8.17 -13.80
N GLU A 178 -7.32 -7.87 -13.55
CA GLU A 178 -6.31 -8.84 -13.18
C GLU A 178 -5.60 -8.46 -11.89
N ILE A 179 -5.43 -9.46 -11.04
CA ILE A 179 -4.76 -9.33 -9.75
C ILE A 179 -3.76 -10.47 -9.63
N PHE A 180 -2.54 -10.13 -9.25
CA PHE A 180 -1.47 -11.06 -8.97
C PHE A 180 -1.06 -10.93 -7.51
N VAL A 181 -0.88 -12.07 -6.85
CA VAL A 181 -0.42 -12.14 -5.46
C VAL A 181 0.67 -13.19 -5.36
N ALA A 182 1.80 -12.81 -4.78
CA ALA A 182 2.89 -13.71 -4.49
C ALA A 182 2.84 -14.12 -3.02
N PHE A 183 2.78 -15.43 -2.76
CA PHE A 183 2.87 -15.99 -1.40
C PHE A 183 4.23 -16.63 -1.18
N CYS A 184 4.84 -16.35 -0.03
CA CYS A 184 5.93 -17.15 0.51
C CYS A 184 5.40 -18.54 0.89
N THR A 185 5.82 -19.57 0.16
CA THR A 185 5.39 -20.96 0.37
C THR A 185 6.43 -21.80 1.09
N ARG A 186 7.71 -21.37 1.08
CA ARG A 186 8.79 -22.01 1.83
C ARG A 186 9.82 -21.01 2.35
N GLY A 187 10.36 -21.29 3.52
CA GLY A 187 11.44 -20.53 4.14
C GLY A 187 10.98 -19.21 4.78
N ASN A 188 11.96 -18.36 5.11
CA ASN A 188 11.72 -17.03 5.64
C ASN A 188 11.89 -15.99 4.53
N CYS A 189 10.79 -15.32 4.17
CA CYS A 189 10.74 -14.36 3.08
C CYS A 189 10.72 -12.89 3.55
N LEU A 190 11.00 -12.62 4.84
CA LEU A 190 10.82 -11.30 5.46
C LEU A 190 12.11 -10.55 5.79
N THR A 191 13.16 -11.29 6.11
CA THR A 191 14.41 -10.74 6.61
C THR A 191 15.49 -11.12 5.64
N VAL A 192 16.03 -10.12 4.96
CA VAL A 192 17.10 -10.28 3.98
C VAL A 192 18.36 -10.90 4.62
N GLU A 193 18.51 -10.73 5.95
CA GLU A 193 19.54 -11.38 6.78
C GLU A 193 19.24 -12.85 7.20
N ALA A 194 18.02 -13.38 7.00
CA ALA A 194 17.64 -14.72 7.47
C ALA A 194 17.14 -15.68 6.38
N SER A 195 17.46 -15.42 5.12
CA SER A 195 17.33 -16.42 4.03
C SER A 195 18.41 -17.52 4.13
N SER A 196 18.75 -17.96 5.35
CA SER A 196 19.57 -19.16 5.55
C SER A 196 18.70 -20.41 5.36
N GLY A 197 18.31 -20.66 4.11
CA GLY A 197 17.50 -21.81 3.70
C GLY A 197 16.94 -21.66 2.28
N GLU A 198 16.44 -22.76 1.71
CA GLU A 198 15.68 -22.71 0.45
C GLU A 198 14.40 -21.89 0.67
N THR A 199 14.23 -20.80 -0.08
CA THR A 199 13.01 -19.99 -0.07
C THR A 199 12.24 -20.22 -1.35
N GLU A 200 10.91 -20.21 -1.28
CA GLU A 200 10.08 -20.33 -2.47
C GLU A 200 8.91 -19.37 -2.38
N SER A 201 8.56 -18.76 -3.51
CA SER A 201 7.32 -18.02 -3.66
C SER A 201 6.47 -18.61 -4.77
N THR A 202 5.15 -18.63 -4.55
CA THR A 202 4.18 -19.02 -5.59
C THR A 202 3.32 -17.81 -5.94
N ILE A 203 3.25 -17.52 -7.23
CA ILE A 203 2.46 -16.42 -7.77
C ILE A 203 1.10 -16.97 -8.20
N PHE A 204 0.04 -16.31 -7.76
CA PHE A 204 -1.34 -16.58 -8.15
C PHE A 204 -1.88 -15.44 -8.99
N ARG A 205 -2.78 -15.77 -9.91
CA ARG A 205 -3.51 -14.84 -10.76
C ARG A 205 -5.00 -14.98 -10.52
N SER A 206 -5.69 -13.85 -10.45
CA SER A 206 -7.15 -13.77 -10.52
C SER A 206 -7.55 -12.92 -11.73
N LYS A 207 -8.62 -13.34 -12.42
CA LYS A 207 -9.21 -12.67 -13.59
C LYS A 207 -10.65 -12.18 -13.34
N ASP A 208 -11.13 -12.33 -12.11
CA ASP A 208 -12.53 -12.08 -11.75
C ASP A 208 -12.67 -11.07 -10.60
N GLY A 209 -11.63 -10.25 -10.40
CA GLY A 209 -11.58 -9.25 -9.33
C GLY A 209 -11.25 -9.82 -7.96
N GLY A 210 -10.54 -10.96 -7.91
CA GLY A 210 -9.98 -11.54 -6.68
C GLY A 210 -10.82 -12.64 -6.03
N PHE A 211 -11.77 -13.24 -6.73
CA PHE A 211 -12.60 -14.31 -6.17
C PHE A 211 -12.05 -15.69 -6.43
N SER A 212 -11.72 -16.00 -7.68
CA SER A 212 -11.03 -17.22 -8.06
C SER A 212 -9.56 -16.92 -8.33
N TRP A 213 -8.73 -17.91 -8.02
CA TRP A 213 -7.29 -17.81 -8.10
C TRP A 213 -6.72 -19.08 -8.74
N GLU A 214 -5.84 -18.89 -9.71
CA GLU A 214 -5.08 -19.96 -10.33
C GLU A 214 -3.58 -19.77 -10.06
N PRO A 215 -2.83 -20.85 -9.76
CA PRO A 215 -1.38 -20.75 -9.65
C PRO A 215 -0.79 -20.44 -11.02
N LEU A 216 -0.02 -19.36 -11.11
CA LEU A 216 0.74 -19.00 -12.31
C LEU A 216 2.09 -19.72 -12.35
N GLY A 217 2.68 -19.97 -11.17
CA GLY A 217 3.83 -20.84 -10.99
C GLY A 217 4.62 -20.52 -9.72
N THR A 218 5.67 -21.31 -9.48
CA THR A 218 6.54 -21.22 -8.30
C THR A 218 7.95 -20.84 -8.69
N LEU A 219 8.56 -19.96 -7.89
CA LEU A 219 9.93 -19.47 -8.05
C LEU A 219 10.82 -20.00 -6.91
N PRO A 220 12.09 -20.35 -7.19
CA PRO A 220 13.03 -20.91 -6.21
C PRO A 220 13.63 -19.87 -5.26
N ASP A 221 13.08 -18.65 -5.26
CA ASP A 221 13.44 -17.55 -4.39
C ASP A 221 12.27 -16.57 -4.22
N VAL A 222 12.47 -15.56 -3.37
CA VAL A 222 11.47 -14.51 -3.15
C VAL A 222 11.63 -13.43 -4.19
N ARG A 223 10.67 -13.38 -5.11
CA ARG A 223 10.48 -12.27 -6.04
C ARG A 223 9.26 -11.44 -5.67
N MET A 224 9.45 -10.14 -5.54
CA MET A 224 8.37 -9.18 -5.34
C MET A 224 7.76 -8.80 -6.69
N LEU A 225 6.45 -8.55 -6.71
CA LEU A 225 5.74 -8.10 -7.91
C LEU A 225 5.91 -6.59 -8.06
N ALA A 226 6.43 -6.15 -9.21
CA ALA A 226 6.63 -4.74 -9.51
C ALA A 226 5.42 -4.12 -10.25
N GLY A 227 4.76 -4.88 -11.11
CA GLY A 227 3.58 -4.43 -11.84
C GLY A 227 3.17 -5.41 -12.95
N VAL A 228 1.98 -5.19 -13.50
CA VAL A 228 1.45 -5.94 -14.65
C VAL A 228 1.96 -5.28 -15.92
N VAL A 229 2.66 -6.04 -16.77
CA VAL A 229 3.23 -5.55 -18.04
C VAL A 229 2.21 -5.71 -19.16
N GLU A 230 1.58 -6.88 -19.21
CA GLU A 230 0.45 -7.18 -20.08
C GLU A 230 -0.36 -8.32 -19.46
N SER A 231 -1.46 -8.72 -20.10
CA SER A 231 -2.33 -9.75 -19.56
C SER A 231 -1.58 -11.06 -19.30
N GLY A 232 -1.56 -11.50 -18.03
CA GLY A 232 -0.85 -12.72 -17.63
C GLY A 232 0.67 -12.62 -17.50
N LEU A 233 1.24 -11.42 -17.69
CA LEU A 233 2.68 -11.19 -17.61
C LEU A 233 2.97 -10.11 -16.56
N VAL A 234 3.78 -10.46 -15.57
CA VAL A 234 4.16 -9.54 -14.48
C VAL A 234 5.67 -9.34 -14.45
N LEU A 235 6.08 -8.10 -14.18
CA LEU A 235 7.45 -7.78 -13.84
C LEU A 235 7.69 -8.17 -12.38
N VAL A 236 8.73 -8.96 -12.14
CA VAL A 236 9.12 -9.38 -10.80
C VAL A 236 10.57 -8.96 -10.50
N GLY A 237 10.84 -8.57 -9.27
CA GLY A 237 12.15 -8.10 -8.81
C GLY A 237 12.71 -8.93 -7.65
N SER A 238 14.02 -9.17 -7.65
CA SER A 238 14.72 -9.84 -6.54
C SER A 238 14.91 -8.92 -5.34
N LEU A 239 14.79 -9.48 -4.13
CA LEU A 239 15.17 -8.82 -2.88
C LEU A 239 16.37 -9.55 -2.27
N GLU A 240 17.56 -9.44 -2.86
CA GLU A 240 18.77 -9.98 -2.24
C GLU A 240 19.60 -8.85 -1.59
N GLU A 241 19.95 -9.00 -0.31
CA GLU A 241 20.82 -8.06 0.40
C GLU A 241 22.23 -8.14 -0.16
N GLY A 242 22.91 -7.00 -0.21
CA GLY A 242 24.33 -6.94 -0.59
C GLY A 242 24.61 -7.08 -2.08
N LYS A 243 23.61 -7.38 -2.92
CA LYS A 243 23.75 -7.17 -4.37
C LYS A 243 23.70 -5.67 -4.69
N PRO A 244 24.59 -5.17 -5.57
CA PRO A 244 24.64 -3.75 -5.93
C PRO A 244 23.38 -3.27 -6.68
N SER A 245 22.62 -4.17 -7.28
CA SER A 245 21.40 -3.89 -8.03
C SER A 245 20.37 -5.02 -7.88
N LEU A 246 19.08 -4.64 -7.89
CA LEU A 246 17.95 -5.58 -8.00
C LEU A 246 17.96 -6.20 -9.41
N GLU A 247 17.63 -7.48 -9.51
CA GLU A 247 17.44 -8.18 -10.78
C GLU A 247 15.94 -8.22 -11.10
N PHE A 248 15.56 -7.90 -12.34
CA PHE A 248 14.18 -7.91 -12.78
C PHE A 248 13.98 -8.92 -13.92
N SER A 249 12.81 -9.55 -13.93
CA SER A 249 12.43 -10.49 -14.99
C SER A 249 10.93 -10.52 -15.19
N LEU A 250 10.50 -10.95 -16.38
CA LEU A 250 9.10 -11.19 -16.71
C LEU A 250 8.70 -12.60 -16.26
N PHE A 251 7.57 -12.75 -15.60
CA PHE A 251 7.06 -14.05 -15.15
C PHE A 251 5.68 -14.32 -15.77
N PRO A 252 5.40 -15.54 -16.30
CA PRO A 252 6.15 -16.80 -16.15
C PRO A 252 7.33 -17.06 -17.11
N GLY A 253 7.66 -16.13 -18.03
CA GLY A 253 8.67 -16.38 -19.08
C GLY A 253 10.13 -16.49 -18.63
N GLY A 254 10.50 -15.84 -17.53
CA GLY A 254 11.86 -15.73 -17.01
C GLY A 254 12.78 -14.79 -17.79
N GLU A 255 12.27 -14.04 -18.77
CA GLU A 255 13.06 -13.08 -19.54
C GLU A 255 13.60 -11.98 -18.61
N ILE A 256 14.92 -11.78 -18.60
CA ILE A 256 15.57 -10.76 -17.79
C ILE A 256 15.29 -9.39 -18.41
N VAL A 257 14.94 -8.43 -17.55
CA VAL A 257 14.72 -7.04 -17.93
C VAL A 257 15.79 -6.18 -17.27
N ASP A 258 16.72 -5.70 -18.07
CA ASP A 258 17.81 -4.86 -17.58
C ASP A 258 17.36 -3.40 -17.44
N PRO A 259 17.67 -2.73 -16.31
CA PRO A 259 17.53 -1.29 -16.21
C PRO A 259 18.41 -0.57 -17.25
N PRO A 260 18.01 0.62 -17.71
CA PRO A 260 18.75 1.42 -18.69
C PRO A 260 19.99 2.12 -18.09
N THR A 261 20.44 1.72 -16.91
CA THR A 261 21.51 2.38 -16.16
C THR A 261 22.25 1.40 -15.26
N SER A 262 23.52 1.70 -14.99
CA SER A 262 24.32 1.01 -13.96
C SER A 262 24.10 1.57 -12.55
N ASN A 263 23.40 2.69 -12.41
CA ASN A 263 23.10 3.29 -11.11
C ASN A 263 22.07 2.45 -10.36
N ARG A 264 22.00 2.63 -9.04
CA ARG A 264 21.10 1.83 -8.20
C ARG A 264 19.64 2.16 -8.51
N VAL A 265 18.91 1.17 -9.03
CA VAL A 265 17.45 1.20 -9.11
C VAL A 265 16.85 0.89 -7.74
N VAL A 266 15.88 1.70 -7.32
CA VAL A 266 15.16 1.53 -6.06
C VAL A 266 13.99 0.56 -6.24
N TRP A 267 13.10 0.88 -7.18
CA TRP A 267 12.00 0.03 -7.61
C TRP A 267 11.36 0.61 -8.88
N PRO A 268 11.05 -0.19 -9.90
CA PRO A 268 10.39 0.31 -11.09
C PRO A 268 8.88 0.49 -10.87
N THR A 269 8.28 1.30 -11.73
CA THR A 269 6.83 1.38 -11.95
C THR A 269 6.54 0.76 -13.30
N VAL A 270 5.46 -0.02 -13.40
CA VAL A 270 4.90 -0.43 -14.69
C VAL A 270 3.64 0.38 -14.98
N LEU A 271 3.56 0.99 -16.16
CA LEU A 271 2.39 1.74 -16.62
C LEU A 271 1.31 0.82 -17.19
N ALA A 272 0.09 1.34 -17.34
CA ALA A 272 -1.01 0.61 -17.99
C ALA A 272 -0.69 0.22 -19.45
N SER A 273 0.20 0.95 -20.12
CA SER A 273 0.73 0.62 -21.46
C SER A 273 1.74 -0.53 -21.48
N GLY A 274 2.18 -1.00 -20.30
CA GLY A 274 3.28 -1.95 -20.14
C GLY A 274 4.68 -1.31 -20.13
N GLU A 275 4.79 0.00 -20.39
CA GLU A 275 6.06 0.70 -20.29
C GLU A 275 6.59 0.69 -18.85
N ILE A 276 7.91 0.48 -18.69
CA ILE A 276 8.57 0.41 -17.39
C ILE A 276 9.33 1.71 -17.13
N PHE A 277 8.99 2.37 -16.03
CA PHE A 277 9.68 3.55 -15.52
C PHE A 277 10.62 3.15 -14.39
N TRP A 278 11.89 3.49 -14.54
CA TRP A 278 12.97 3.10 -13.63
C TRP A 278 13.25 4.22 -12.64
N ASN A 279 12.90 4.02 -11.37
CA ASN A 279 13.27 4.94 -10.29
C ASN A 279 14.72 4.68 -9.87
N VAL A 280 15.58 5.65 -10.13
CA VAL A 280 17.02 5.57 -9.89
C VAL A 280 17.38 6.47 -8.72
N GLU A 281 17.95 5.87 -7.68
CA GLU A 281 18.46 6.55 -6.48
C GLU A 281 17.46 7.50 -5.78
N GLN A 282 16.15 7.38 -6.03
CA GLN A 282 15.11 8.31 -5.57
C GLN A 282 15.30 9.74 -6.08
N ARG A 283 16.03 9.91 -7.20
CA ARG A 283 16.41 11.22 -7.76
C ARG A 283 16.05 11.37 -9.22
N SER A 284 15.95 10.28 -9.96
CA SER A 284 15.52 10.35 -11.35
C SER A 284 14.59 9.22 -11.73
N ILE A 285 13.84 9.45 -12.81
CA ILE A 285 12.97 8.48 -13.46
C ILE A 285 13.42 8.37 -14.90
N LEU A 286 13.82 7.16 -15.30
CA LEU A 286 14.26 6.85 -16.66
C LEU A 286 13.26 5.95 -17.37
N ARG A 287 13.16 6.08 -18.69
CA ARG A 287 12.50 5.12 -19.57
C ARG A 287 13.41 3.94 -19.90
N ALA A 288 12.84 2.90 -20.49
CA ALA A 288 13.59 1.73 -20.98
C ALA A 288 14.70 2.08 -22.01
N ASP A 289 14.55 3.16 -22.78
CA ASP A 289 15.59 3.64 -23.72
C ASP A 289 16.69 4.49 -23.05
N GLY A 290 16.60 4.72 -21.73
CA GLY A 290 17.52 5.55 -20.95
C GLY A 290 17.24 7.04 -21.00
N SER A 291 16.23 7.49 -21.73
CA SER A 291 15.79 8.88 -21.69
C SER A 291 15.25 9.24 -20.29
N SER A 292 15.57 10.45 -19.83
CA SER A 292 15.14 10.95 -18.52
C SER A 292 13.78 11.65 -18.62
N LEU A 293 12.83 11.20 -17.81
CA LEU A 293 11.51 11.84 -17.63
C LEU A 293 11.54 12.91 -16.54
N LEU A 294 12.32 12.64 -15.50
CA LEU A 294 12.50 13.49 -14.35
C LEU A 294 13.90 13.27 -13.80
N ASP A 295 14.59 14.37 -13.51
CA ASP A 295 15.87 14.33 -12.82
C ASP A 295 15.96 15.51 -11.85
N ILE A 296 15.93 15.18 -10.55
CA ILE A 296 16.10 16.12 -9.43
C ILE A 296 17.43 15.86 -8.70
N SER A 297 18.42 15.25 -9.38
CA SER A 297 19.75 15.00 -8.81
C SER A 297 20.50 16.29 -8.46
N ASN A 298 20.26 17.34 -9.25
CA ASN A 298 20.81 18.67 -9.04
C ASN A 298 20.06 19.50 -8.00
N ASP A 299 18.88 19.05 -7.56
CA ASP A 299 18.11 19.74 -6.53
C ASP A 299 18.68 19.51 -5.12
N PRO A 300 18.40 20.43 -4.16
CA PRO A 300 18.82 20.26 -2.77
C PRO A 300 18.38 18.90 -2.22
N GLN A 301 19.15 18.31 -1.28
CA GLN A 301 18.82 17.00 -0.67
C GLN A 301 17.49 16.94 0.09
N THR A 302 16.71 18.01 0.08
CA THR A 302 15.37 18.09 0.66
C THR A 302 14.28 17.50 -0.23
N LEU A 303 14.57 17.26 -1.52
CA LEU A 303 13.65 16.59 -2.45
C LEU A 303 14.02 15.12 -2.61
N SER A 304 13.01 14.26 -2.57
CA SER A 304 13.13 12.81 -2.82
C SER A 304 11.94 12.34 -3.63
N ILE A 305 12.20 11.61 -4.71
CA ILE A 305 11.15 10.92 -5.46
C ILE A 305 10.69 9.72 -4.63
N ARG A 306 9.41 9.68 -4.26
CA ARG A 306 8.81 8.45 -3.72
C ARG A 306 8.34 7.60 -4.90
N PRO A 307 8.63 6.29 -4.90
CA PRO A 307 8.19 5.39 -5.97
C PRO A 307 6.68 5.14 -5.83
N TYR A 308 5.90 6.07 -6.36
CA TYR A 308 4.50 5.89 -6.74
C TYR A 308 4.34 6.68 -8.02
N VAL A 309 5.02 6.20 -9.07
CA VAL A 309 4.72 6.67 -10.42
C VAL A 309 3.55 5.82 -10.90
N LEU A 310 2.45 6.44 -11.32
CA LEU A 310 1.24 5.72 -11.72
C LEU A 310 0.75 6.25 -13.05
N GLY A 311 0.61 5.35 -14.01
CA GLY A 311 0.10 5.67 -15.34
C GLY A 311 -1.39 6.00 -15.30
N ASN A 312 -1.84 6.90 -16.17
CA ASN A 312 -3.25 6.98 -16.54
C ASN A 312 -3.69 5.68 -17.21
N ALA A 313 -5.01 5.47 -17.24
CA ALA A 313 -5.60 4.29 -17.87
C ALA A 313 -5.24 4.12 -19.35
N ASP A 314 -4.97 5.22 -20.08
CA ASP A 314 -4.53 5.16 -21.48
C ASP A 314 -3.01 4.89 -21.65
N GLY A 315 -2.25 4.90 -20.56
CA GLY A 315 -0.82 4.61 -20.51
C GLY A 315 0.09 5.66 -21.16
N THR A 316 -0.41 6.87 -21.44
CA THR A 316 0.35 7.96 -22.09
C THR A 316 1.04 8.92 -21.12
N SER A 317 0.57 8.98 -19.88
CA SER A 317 1.08 9.88 -18.85
C SER A 317 1.14 9.18 -17.50
N ALA A 318 2.00 9.65 -16.60
CA ALA A 318 2.02 9.15 -15.23
C ALA A 318 2.17 10.28 -14.21
N PHE A 319 1.81 10.05 -12.95
CA PHE A 319 2.13 11.00 -11.87
C PHE A 319 3.29 10.53 -11.02
N GLY A 320 4.37 11.29 -10.91
CA GLY A 320 5.39 11.09 -9.90
C GLY A 320 5.06 11.86 -8.62
N SER A 321 5.15 11.21 -7.46
CA SER A 321 5.08 11.86 -6.15
C SER A 321 6.48 12.19 -5.64
N ILE A 322 6.70 13.45 -5.28
CA ILE A 322 7.99 13.96 -4.79
C ILE A 322 7.76 14.58 -3.42
N ASP A 323 8.44 14.04 -2.42
CA ASP A 323 8.39 14.56 -1.05
C ASP A 323 9.38 15.71 -0.90
N TYR A 324 8.95 16.77 -0.22
CA TYR A 324 9.81 17.83 0.30
C TYR A 324 9.99 17.69 1.80
N ASN A 325 11.22 17.88 2.28
CA ASN A 325 11.56 17.99 3.70
C ASN A 325 11.00 16.84 4.55
N GLY A 326 11.16 15.60 4.08
CA GLY A 326 10.65 14.41 4.77
C GLY A 326 9.13 14.19 4.65
N GLY A 327 8.48 14.84 3.69
CA GLY A 327 7.04 14.68 3.39
C GLY A 327 6.14 15.74 4.02
N GLU A 328 6.69 16.89 4.45
CA GLU A 328 5.87 18.02 4.89
C GLU A 328 5.04 18.62 3.75
N LEU A 329 5.58 18.57 2.54
CA LEU A 329 4.89 18.92 1.31
C LEU A 329 5.05 17.78 0.31
N THR A 330 4.03 17.61 -0.52
CA THR A 330 4.07 16.68 -1.64
C THR A 330 3.89 17.44 -2.93
N TYR A 331 4.79 17.20 -3.89
CA TYR A 331 4.59 17.58 -5.28
C TYR A 331 4.05 16.39 -6.06
N LEU A 332 2.94 16.59 -6.78
CA LEU A 332 2.49 15.64 -7.80
C LEU A 332 2.86 16.21 -9.16
N LEU A 333 3.71 15.49 -9.88
CA LEU A 333 4.20 15.89 -11.19
C LEU A 333 3.63 14.96 -12.26
N GLU A 334 2.83 15.51 -13.17
CA GLU A 334 2.36 14.79 -14.34
C GLU A 334 3.52 14.68 -15.34
N LEU A 335 4.01 13.46 -15.53
CA LEU A 335 5.05 13.06 -16.46
C LEU A 335 4.35 12.71 -17.79
N GLY A 336 4.47 13.61 -18.77
CA GLY A 336 3.99 13.36 -20.13
C GLY A 336 5.01 12.60 -20.99
N SER A 337 4.74 12.55 -22.31
CA SER A 337 5.55 11.80 -23.27
C SER A 337 6.97 12.35 -23.52
N GLU A 338 7.26 13.61 -23.21
CA GLU A 338 8.62 14.17 -23.38
C GLU A 338 9.11 14.89 -22.13
N HIS A 339 8.23 15.64 -21.48
CA HIS A 339 8.55 16.44 -20.31
C HIS A 339 7.37 16.45 -19.34
N PRO A 340 7.61 16.81 -18.07
CA PRO A 340 6.52 17.11 -17.14
C PRO A 340 5.53 18.11 -17.73
N SER A 341 4.24 17.83 -17.67
CA SER A 341 3.18 18.70 -18.21
C SER A 341 2.56 19.60 -17.15
N ARG A 342 2.45 19.11 -15.90
CA ARG A 342 1.78 19.77 -14.78
C ARG A 342 2.50 19.50 -13.47
N ALA A 343 2.58 20.50 -12.59
CA ALA A 343 3.09 20.35 -11.24
C ALA A 343 2.07 20.87 -10.21
N LEU A 344 1.72 20.01 -9.27
CA LEU A 344 0.75 20.27 -8.23
C LEU A 344 1.44 20.22 -6.86
N LEU A 345 1.05 21.08 -5.93
CA LEU A 345 1.63 21.15 -4.59
C LEU A 345 0.56 21.00 -3.52
N ALA A 346 0.74 20.03 -2.61
CA ALA A 346 -0.10 19.88 -1.43
C ALA A 346 0.70 20.06 -0.14
N SER A 347 0.01 20.57 0.89
CA SER A 347 0.51 20.54 2.27
C SER A 347 0.18 19.19 2.90
N GLY A 348 1.18 18.49 3.41
CA GLY A 348 1.06 17.13 3.94
C GLY A 348 1.46 16.05 2.92
N GLN A 349 1.33 14.80 3.35
CA GLN A 349 1.67 13.64 2.54
C GLN A 349 0.49 13.27 1.64
N ILE A 350 0.73 13.23 0.34
CA ILE A 350 -0.18 12.64 -0.64
C ILE A 350 0.53 11.48 -1.33
N LEU A 351 -0.11 10.33 -1.31
CA LEU A 351 0.30 9.19 -2.11
C LEU A 351 -0.69 9.09 -3.25
N ALA A 352 -0.25 9.44 -4.47
CA ALA A 352 -1.03 9.10 -5.66
C ALA A 352 -1.15 7.57 -5.73
N GLY A 353 -2.31 7.10 -6.19
CA GLY A 353 -2.58 5.69 -6.45
C GLY A 353 -3.15 5.54 -7.86
N ILE A 354 -4.29 4.89 -7.97
CA ILE A 354 -4.85 4.50 -9.26
C ILE A 354 -5.45 5.70 -9.99
N TRP A 355 -4.96 5.99 -11.20
CA TRP A 355 -5.49 7.01 -12.08
C TRP A 355 -6.52 6.41 -13.05
N THR A 356 -7.79 6.77 -12.86
CA THR A 356 -8.93 6.26 -13.62
C THR A 356 -9.19 7.08 -14.89
N GLU A 357 -9.90 6.47 -15.85
CA GLU A 357 -10.24 7.08 -17.15
C GLU A 357 -11.03 8.39 -17.04
N ASP A 358 -11.80 8.57 -15.96
CA ASP A 358 -12.56 9.80 -15.66
C ASP A 358 -11.69 10.94 -15.12
N GLY A 359 -10.35 10.77 -15.09
CA GLY A 359 -9.41 11.82 -14.70
C GLY A 359 -9.22 11.98 -13.20
N LEU A 360 -9.75 11.06 -12.41
CA LEU A 360 -9.57 11.01 -10.96
C LEU A 360 -8.38 10.13 -10.58
N ILE A 361 -7.70 10.46 -9.49
CA ILE A 361 -6.71 9.56 -8.87
C ILE A 361 -7.21 9.14 -7.50
N PHE A 362 -7.25 7.83 -7.26
CA PHE A 362 -7.55 7.27 -5.94
C PHE A 362 -6.26 6.86 -5.27
N GLY A 363 -5.91 7.57 -4.20
CA GLY A 363 -4.69 7.35 -3.45
C GLY A 363 -4.93 7.52 -1.97
N ASN A 364 -3.97 8.10 -1.27
CA ASN A 364 -4.08 8.42 0.14
C ASN A 364 -3.62 9.85 0.43
N THR A 365 -4.19 10.44 1.48
CA THR A 365 -3.74 11.73 2.02
C THR A 365 -3.61 11.67 3.53
N SER A 366 -2.55 12.28 4.08
CA SER A 366 -2.50 12.54 5.52
C SER A 366 -3.56 13.57 5.88
N LEU A 367 -4.35 13.29 6.91
CA LEU A 367 -5.13 14.30 7.60
C LEU A 367 -4.38 14.73 8.86
N ARG A 368 -4.47 16.01 9.23
CA ARG A 368 -3.86 16.46 10.48
C ARG A 368 -4.58 15.78 11.65
N PRO A 369 -3.89 15.42 12.74
CA PRO A 369 -4.51 14.78 13.89
C PRO A 369 -5.68 15.56 14.52
N GLN A 370 -5.71 16.89 14.34
CA GLN A 370 -6.81 17.76 14.77
C GLN A 370 -8.07 17.65 13.91
N ASP A 371 -7.92 17.15 12.67
CA ASP A 371 -8.99 16.93 11.70
C ASP A 371 -9.56 15.50 11.82
N LEU A 372 -9.06 14.69 12.77
CA LEU A 372 -9.45 13.30 13.03
C LEU A 372 -9.73 13.05 14.52
N PRO A 373 -10.91 12.57 14.92
CA PRO A 373 -11.17 12.19 16.30
C PRO A 373 -10.47 10.88 16.66
N GLY A 374 -9.45 10.94 17.52
CA GLY A 374 -8.79 9.75 18.10
C GLY A 374 -7.46 9.38 17.45
N ARG A 375 -6.49 8.95 18.29
CA ARG A 375 -5.12 8.59 17.90
C ARG A 375 -5.11 7.48 16.84
N LEU A 376 -4.66 7.78 15.62
CA LEU A 376 -4.32 6.77 14.61
C LEU A 376 -2.81 6.82 14.29
N ILE A 377 -2.24 5.64 14.08
CA ILE A 377 -0.80 5.40 13.90
C ILE A 377 -0.37 5.95 12.52
N PRO A 378 0.79 6.64 12.41
CA PRO A 378 0.96 7.72 11.44
C PRO A 378 1.71 7.31 10.17
N PHE A 379 1.31 6.25 9.46
CA PHE A 379 2.14 5.83 8.30
C PHE A 379 1.54 5.86 6.90
N ARG A 380 0.21 5.91 6.66
CA ARG A 380 -0.28 5.96 5.25
C ARG A 380 -1.50 6.82 4.93
N GLY A 381 -2.08 7.57 5.88
CA GLY A 381 -3.18 8.49 5.58
C GLY A 381 -4.49 7.80 5.17
N LEU A 382 -5.58 8.57 5.08
CA LEU A 382 -6.86 8.03 4.61
C LEU A 382 -6.87 7.89 3.09
N PRO A 383 -7.57 6.89 2.54
CA PRO A 383 -7.90 6.87 1.12
C PRO A 383 -8.51 8.20 0.69
N ALA A 384 -8.20 8.67 -0.51
CA ALA A 384 -8.63 9.98 -1.00
C ALA A 384 -8.82 9.99 -2.51
N ILE A 385 -9.71 10.86 -2.98
CA ILE A 385 -9.88 11.20 -4.38
C ILE A 385 -9.09 12.48 -4.66
N ILE A 386 -8.16 12.43 -5.59
CA ILE A 386 -7.44 13.59 -6.10
C ILE A 386 -8.07 13.93 -7.44
N ASP A 387 -8.74 15.07 -7.50
CA ASP A 387 -9.36 15.60 -8.70
C ASP A 387 -8.38 16.57 -9.36
N LEU A 388 -7.82 16.13 -10.48
CA LEU A 388 -6.81 16.88 -11.24
C LEU A 388 -7.39 18.09 -11.95
N ALA A 389 -8.70 18.09 -12.27
CA ALA A 389 -9.35 19.20 -12.96
C ALA A 389 -9.71 20.32 -11.99
N ASN A 390 -10.16 19.95 -10.78
CA ASN A 390 -10.56 20.91 -9.74
C ASN A 390 -9.44 21.25 -8.75
N HIS A 391 -8.26 20.64 -8.88
CA HIS A 391 -7.11 20.81 -8.00
C HIS A 391 -7.47 20.57 -6.52
N SER A 392 -8.24 19.52 -6.26
CA SER A 392 -8.73 19.19 -4.92
C SER A 392 -8.39 17.77 -4.52
N VAL A 393 -8.22 17.57 -3.22
CA VAL A 393 -7.97 16.28 -2.60
C VAL A 393 -9.06 16.07 -1.56
N THR A 394 -9.83 15.00 -1.72
CA THR A 394 -11.01 14.74 -0.89
C THR A 394 -10.83 13.39 -0.19
N PRO A 395 -10.50 13.38 1.11
CA PRO A 395 -10.38 12.15 1.88
C PRO A 395 -11.70 11.38 1.92
N ILE A 396 -11.62 10.06 1.95
CA ILE A 396 -12.76 9.14 2.09
C ILE A 396 -12.75 8.63 3.54
N ALA A 397 -13.79 8.99 4.29
CA ALA A 397 -13.89 8.68 5.72
C ALA A 397 -14.34 7.24 5.96
N GLY A 398 -15.59 6.91 5.65
CA GLY A 398 -16.15 5.57 5.84
C GLY A 398 -15.77 4.62 4.70
N PRO A 399 -15.46 3.33 4.98
CA PRO A 399 -15.36 2.69 6.29
C PRO A 399 -13.96 2.81 6.94
N PHE A 400 -13.06 3.61 6.38
CA PHE A 400 -11.63 3.61 6.72
C PHE A 400 -11.26 4.17 8.10
N LEU A 401 -12.20 4.86 8.76
CA LEU A 401 -12.07 5.30 10.15
C LEU A 401 -12.43 4.23 11.18
N GLU A 402 -12.95 3.08 10.74
CA GLU A 402 -13.41 1.99 11.60
C GLU A 402 -12.46 0.79 11.52
N GLU A 403 -12.53 -0.10 12.51
CA GLU A 403 -11.78 -1.37 12.48
C GLU A 403 -12.29 -2.27 11.33
N PRO A 404 -11.39 -3.02 10.65
CA PRO A 404 -9.94 -3.12 10.91
C PRO A 404 -9.11 -2.01 10.24
N PHE A 405 -9.71 -1.19 9.37
CA PHE A 405 -8.99 -0.19 8.56
C PHE A 405 -8.25 0.85 9.40
N ALA A 406 -8.86 1.30 10.50
CA ALA A 406 -8.26 2.30 11.40
C ALA A 406 -6.89 1.87 11.96
N LYS A 407 -6.65 0.57 12.13
CA LYS A 407 -5.38 0.02 12.62
C LYS A 407 -4.42 -0.39 11.51
N ALA A 408 -4.88 -0.43 10.26
CA ALA A 408 -4.07 -0.89 9.14
C ALA A 408 -3.51 0.28 8.34
N SER A 409 -2.37 0.04 7.70
CA SER A 409 -1.99 0.85 6.53
C SER A 409 -2.89 0.45 5.38
N VAL A 410 -3.62 1.40 4.78
CA VAL A 410 -4.50 1.13 3.63
C VAL A 410 -3.83 1.66 2.37
N GLY A 411 -3.51 0.79 1.42
CA GLY A 411 -3.02 1.17 0.10
C GLY A 411 -4.04 0.82 -0.98
N ILE A 412 -4.47 1.79 -1.78
CA ILE A 412 -5.36 1.53 -2.91
C ILE A 412 -4.55 0.94 -4.06
N VAL A 413 -4.92 -0.25 -4.53
CA VAL A 413 -4.20 -0.99 -5.58
C VAL A 413 -5.02 -1.20 -6.84
N ALA A 414 -6.35 -1.08 -6.77
CA ALA A 414 -7.20 -1.05 -7.95
C ALA A 414 -8.53 -0.33 -7.66
N VAL A 415 -9.14 0.21 -8.70
CA VAL A 415 -10.42 0.94 -8.64
C VAL A 415 -11.32 0.51 -9.78
N LYS A 416 -12.45 -0.09 -9.42
CA LYS A 416 -13.50 -0.39 -10.39
C LYS A 416 -14.56 0.70 -10.35
N ARG A 417 -14.72 1.42 -11.45
CA ARG A 417 -15.78 2.41 -11.66
C ARG A 417 -17.04 1.71 -12.18
N GLY A 418 -18.19 2.11 -11.65
CA GLY A 418 -19.51 1.55 -11.93
C GLY A 418 -20.28 2.31 -13.02
N PRO A 419 -21.58 2.01 -13.18
CA PRO A 419 -22.37 1.11 -12.33
C PRO A 419 -21.94 -0.36 -12.46
N PHE A 420 -22.12 -1.12 -11.38
CA PHE A 420 -21.85 -2.55 -11.34
C PHE A 420 -22.93 -3.33 -10.60
N GLU A 421 -23.06 -4.60 -10.98
CA GLU A 421 -23.99 -5.57 -10.40
C GLU A 421 -23.19 -6.72 -9.81
N ARG A 422 -23.53 -7.14 -8.59
CA ARG A 422 -22.86 -8.26 -7.92
C ARG A 422 -23.57 -9.56 -8.25
N VAL A 423 -22.83 -10.58 -8.64
CA VAL A 423 -23.36 -11.94 -8.82
C VAL A 423 -23.78 -12.53 -7.46
N ILE A 424 -24.99 -13.06 -7.36
CA ILE A 424 -25.58 -13.66 -6.16
C ILE A 424 -26.32 -14.97 -6.52
N ASN A 425 -26.64 -15.77 -5.50
CA ASN A 425 -27.54 -16.93 -5.60
C ASN A 425 -27.07 -18.03 -6.58
N THR A 426 -25.76 -18.20 -6.76
CA THR A 426 -25.23 -19.23 -7.67
C THR A 426 -25.10 -20.59 -7.00
N ASN A 427 -25.19 -20.66 -5.67
CA ASN A 427 -25.08 -21.90 -4.89
C ASN A 427 -23.80 -22.69 -5.23
N ASP A 428 -22.65 -22.02 -5.16
CA ASP A 428 -21.32 -22.56 -5.47
C ASP A 428 -21.15 -23.05 -6.92
N THR A 429 -22.03 -22.61 -7.83
CA THR A 429 -21.84 -22.73 -9.28
C THR A 429 -21.42 -21.36 -9.85
N CYS A 430 -21.75 -21.09 -11.11
CA CYS A 430 -21.47 -19.82 -11.76
C CYS A 430 -22.70 -19.28 -12.47
N LEU A 431 -22.74 -17.97 -12.66
CA LEU A 431 -23.68 -17.30 -13.52
C LEU A 431 -23.19 -17.34 -14.97
N ASN A 432 -24.01 -17.91 -15.86
CA ASN A 432 -23.75 -17.88 -17.30
C ASN A 432 -24.01 -16.48 -17.86
N VAL A 433 -22.98 -15.89 -18.47
CA VAL A 433 -23.10 -14.71 -19.33
C VAL A 433 -23.29 -15.21 -20.76
N ARG A 434 -24.34 -14.74 -21.44
CA ARG A 434 -24.76 -15.25 -22.74
C ARG A 434 -24.64 -14.22 -23.86
N SER A 435 -24.52 -14.68 -25.10
CA SER A 435 -24.48 -13.81 -26.29
C SER A 435 -25.78 -13.03 -26.51
N GLU A 436 -26.91 -13.63 -26.12
CA GLU A 436 -28.25 -13.07 -26.20
C GLU A 436 -29.07 -13.50 -24.97
N PRO A 437 -30.11 -12.74 -24.57
CA PRO A 437 -31.03 -13.14 -23.51
C PRO A 437 -31.68 -14.51 -23.75
N GLY A 438 -31.90 -15.28 -22.69
CA GLY A 438 -32.55 -16.58 -22.76
C GLY A 438 -31.60 -17.69 -23.21
N ALA A 439 -31.79 -18.21 -24.43
CA ALA A 439 -31.13 -19.41 -24.92
C ALA A 439 -29.84 -19.14 -25.73
N GLY A 440 -29.29 -17.92 -25.69
CA GLY A 440 -28.04 -17.58 -26.35
C GLY A 440 -26.85 -18.45 -25.90
N GLU A 441 -25.79 -18.49 -26.70
CA GLU A 441 -24.56 -19.22 -26.36
C GLU A 441 -23.97 -18.70 -25.05
N VAL A 442 -23.41 -19.59 -24.22
CA VAL A 442 -22.69 -19.20 -23.00
C VAL A 442 -21.32 -18.69 -23.40
N LEU A 443 -21.07 -17.40 -23.16
CA LEU A 443 -19.80 -16.74 -23.43
C LEU A 443 -18.84 -16.85 -22.26
N ASP A 444 -19.36 -16.80 -21.02
CA ASP A 444 -18.58 -16.85 -19.79
C ASP A 444 -19.39 -17.45 -18.64
N CYS A 445 -18.69 -17.91 -17.60
CA CYS A 445 -19.22 -18.55 -16.40
C CYS A 445 -18.61 -17.87 -15.18
N VAL A 446 -19.36 -16.94 -14.59
CA VAL A 446 -18.88 -16.00 -13.59
C VAL A 446 -19.20 -16.47 -12.17
N ALA A 447 -18.20 -16.54 -11.30
CA ALA A 447 -18.36 -16.96 -9.92
C ALA A 447 -19.27 -16.01 -9.11
N GLU A 448 -19.82 -16.52 -7.99
CA GLU A 448 -20.53 -15.67 -7.03
C GLU A 448 -19.66 -14.51 -6.55
N ALA A 449 -20.31 -13.40 -6.20
CA ALA A 449 -19.72 -12.19 -5.64
C ALA A 449 -18.87 -11.35 -6.61
N VAL A 450 -18.58 -11.83 -7.82
CA VAL A 450 -17.95 -11.03 -8.87
C VAL A 450 -18.81 -9.80 -9.17
N LEU A 451 -18.16 -8.65 -9.39
CA LEU A 451 -18.83 -7.43 -9.84
C LEU A 451 -18.77 -7.35 -11.36
N LEU A 452 -19.93 -7.35 -12.00
CA LEU A 452 -20.11 -7.15 -13.43
C LEU A 452 -20.35 -5.66 -13.70
N ARG A 453 -19.69 -5.09 -14.72
CA ARG A 453 -20.07 -3.74 -15.18
C ARG A 453 -21.45 -3.84 -15.83
N ALA A 454 -22.33 -2.90 -15.53
CA ALA A 454 -23.72 -2.93 -15.99
C ALA A 454 -23.97 -1.80 -17.01
N PRO A 455 -23.58 -1.96 -18.28
CA PRO A 455 -23.97 -1.02 -19.32
C PRO A 455 -25.49 -0.97 -19.47
N SER A 456 -26.00 0.11 -20.06
CA SER A 456 -27.44 0.21 -20.35
C SER A 456 -27.88 -0.92 -21.29
N GLY A 457 -28.88 -1.69 -20.88
CA GLY A 457 -29.50 -2.72 -21.70
C GLY A 457 -30.31 -3.67 -20.84
N ALA A 458 -31.59 -3.78 -21.12
CA ALA A 458 -32.49 -4.70 -20.44
C ALA A 458 -33.39 -5.40 -21.47
N ALA A 459 -33.71 -6.66 -21.21
CA ALA A 459 -34.62 -7.46 -22.01
C ALA A 459 -35.44 -8.37 -21.09
N ASP A 460 -36.62 -8.76 -21.55
CA ASP A 460 -37.41 -9.82 -20.92
C ASP A 460 -37.61 -10.94 -21.95
N VAL A 461 -37.19 -12.15 -21.59
CA VAL A 461 -37.40 -13.34 -22.43
C VAL A 461 -38.07 -14.41 -21.59
N GLY A 462 -39.35 -14.65 -21.89
CA GLY A 462 -40.14 -15.65 -21.19
C GLY A 462 -40.47 -15.30 -19.75
N GLY A 463 -40.56 -14.00 -19.41
CA GLY A 463 -40.84 -13.53 -18.05
C GLY A 463 -39.63 -13.51 -17.13
N VAL A 464 -38.44 -13.75 -17.67
CA VAL A 464 -37.16 -13.64 -16.97
C VAL A 464 -36.50 -12.34 -17.43
N PRO A 465 -36.16 -11.41 -16.52
CA PRO A 465 -35.44 -10.19 -16.89
C PRO A 465 -33.94 -10.48 -17.07
N TRP A 466 -33.34 -9.82 -18.07
CA TRP A 466 -31.94 -9.93 -18.44
C TRP A 466 -31.32 -8.57 -18.59
N HIS A 467 -30.11 -8.40 -18.07
CA HIS A 467 -29.33 -7.19 -18.22
C HIS A 467 -28.10 -7.42 -19.08
N LYS A 468 -27.71 -6.39 -19.83
CA LYS A 468 -26.41 -6.39 -20.50
C LYS A 468 -25.33 -6.17 -19.45
N VAL A 469 -24.29 -6.99 -19.50
CA VAL A 469 -23.19 -7.00 -18.52
C VAL A 469 -21.84 -7.11 -19.21
N THR A 470 -20.80 -6.62 -18.56
CA THR A 470 -19.39 -6.86 -18.94
C THR A 470 -18.65 -7.53 -17.77
N THR A 471 -18.04 -8.68 -18.01
CA THR A 471 -17.25 -9.39 -17.00
C THR A 471 -15.93 -8.68 -16.73
N PRO A 472 -15.24 -8.94 -15.60
CA PRO A 472 -13.91 -8.38 -15.36
C PRO A 472 -12.88 -8.71 -16.46
N ALA A 473 -13.05 -9.85 -17.15
CA ALA A 473 -12.24 -10.24 -18.30
C ALA A 473 -12.61 -9.49 -19.61
N GLY A 474 -13.57 -8.56 -19.57
CA GLY A 474 -14.00 -7.78 -20.73
C GLY A 474 -15.04 -8.45 -21.62
N VAL A 475 -15.58 -9.62 -21.24
CA VAL A 475 -16.62 -10.30 -22.02
C VAL A 475 -17.95 -9.56 -21.88
N GLU A 476 -18.47 -9.03 -22.99
CA GLU A 476 -19.80 -8.44 -23.04
C GLU A 476 -20.86 -9.49 -23.39
N GLY A 477 -21.96 -9.49 -22.63
CA GLY A 477 -23.09 -10.38 -22.88
C GLY A 477 -24.30 -10.02 -22.03
N TRP A 478 -25.14 -11.03 -21.77
CA TRP A 478 -26.40 -10.90 -21.04
C TRP A 478 -26.44 -11.87 -19.87
N ALA A 479 -26.89 -11.38 -18.72
CA ALA A 479 -27.09 -12.17 -17.52
C ALA A 479 -28.53 -12.02 -17.00
N SER A 480 -29.08 -13.11 -16.45
CA SER A 480 -30.40 -13.04 -15.78
C SER A 480 -30.29 -12.22 -14.50
N THR A 481 -31.24 -11.32 -14.29
CA THR A 481 -31.27 -10.45 -13.11
C THR A 481 -31.59 -11.20 -11.82
N ASP A 482 -32.11 -12.44 -11.90
CA ASP A 482 -32.37 -13.28 -10.73
C ASP A 482 -31.10 -13.60 -9.92
N TYR A 483 -29.94 -13.44 -10.57
CA TYR A 483 -28.60 -13.69 -10.03
C TYR A 483 -27.80 -12.41 -9.82
N LEU A 484 -28.43 -11.23 -9.84
CA LEU A 484 -27.76 -9.94 -9.76
C LEU A 484 -28.29 -9.08 -8.61
N GLU A 485 -27.38 -8.53 -7.81
CA GLU A 485 -27.66 -7.47 -6.82
C GLU A 485 -27.18 -6.13 -7.36
N PHE A 486 -28.09 -5.16 -7.52
CA PHE A 486 -27.81 -3.84 -8.12
C PHE A 486 -27.03 -2.92 -7.17
N ALA A 487 -25.92 -2.33 -7.59
CA ALA A 487 -25.44 -1.13 -6.89
C ALA A 487 -26.44 0.03 -7.11
N ARG A 488 -26.62 0.89 -6.10
CA ARG A 488 -27.53 2.05 -6.18
C ARG A 488 -27.13 2.94 -7.36
N GLN A 489 -28.09 3.29 -8.22
CA GLN A 489 -27.90 4.23 -9.33
C GLN A 489 -27.81 5.67 -8.86
#